data_AF-G5S5T9-F1
#
_entry.id   AF-G5S5T9-F1
#
_cell.length_a   1.000
_cell.length_b   1.000
_cell.length_c   1.000
_cell.angle_alpha   90.00
_cell.angle_beta   90.00
_cell.angle_gamma   90.00
#
_symmetry.space_group_name_H-M   'P 1'
#
loop_
_entity.id
_entity.type
_entity.pdbx_description
1 polymer ?
#
loop_
_entity_poly.entity_id
_entity_poly.type
_entity_poly.pdbx_seq_one_letter_code
_entity_poly.pdbx_strand_id
1 'polypeptide(L)' 'MHDPKRSGPVIEVVELARVEKNGVAISASRVRKLYSERNWPAISALVPAGTLAYLQRHA' A
#
# COMPACT_ATOMS: atom_id res chain seq x y z
N MET A 1 -34.62 -10.64 5.81
CA MET A 1 -35.15 -10.99 4.48
C MET A 1 -34.11 -10.58 3.45
N HIS A 2 -33.50 -11.55 2.77
CA HIS A 2 -32.57 -11.33 1.67
C HIS A 2 -33.41 -11.07 0.41
N ASP A 3 -33.21 -9.93 -0.27
CA ASP A 3 -33.86 -9.65 -1.55
C ASP A 3 -33.05 -10.34 -2.66
N PRO A 4 -33.56 -11.41 -3.30
CA PRO A 4 -32.82 -12.19 -4.29
C PRO A 4 -32.57 -11.42 -5.60
N LYS A 5 -33.10 -10.20 -5.75
CA LYS A 5 -33.01 -9.39 -6.98
C LYS A 5 -31.80 -8.45 -7.05
N ARG A 6 -30.94 -8.41 -6.04
CA ARG A 6 -29.67 -7.67 -6.06
C ARG A 6 -28.49 -8.59 -6.37
N SER A 7 -28.49 -9.22 -7.54
CA SER A 7 -27.26 -9.83 -8.07
C SER A 7 -26.35 -8.71 -8.57
N GLY A 8 -25.28 -8.40 -7.82
CA GLY A 8 -24.19 -7.57 -8.33
C GLY A 8 -23.54 -8.22 -9.56
N PRO A 9 -22.69 -7.49 -10.30
CA PRO A 9 -21.97 -8.07 -11.42
C PRO A 9 -21.15 -9.29 -10.95
N VAL A 10 -21.01 -10.28 -11.82
CA VAL A 10 -20.09 -11.40 -11.59
C VAL A 10 -18.67 -10.85 -11.65
N ILE A 11 -17.93 -10.97 -10.54
CA ILE A 11 -16.53 -10.52 -10.43
C ILE A 11 -15.65 -11.75 -10.32
N GLU A 12 -14.65 -11.85 -11.20
CA GLU A 12 -13.55 -12.81 -11.04
C GLU A 12 -12.51 -12.22 -10.08
N VAL A 13 -12.17 -12.97 -9.03
CA VAL A 13 -11.18 -12.55 -8.03
C VAL A 13 -9.90 -13.34 -8.26
N VAL A 14 -8.79 -12.62 -8.44
CA VAL A 14 -7.44 -13.20 -8.55
C VAL A 14 -6.60 -12.72 -7.37
N GLU A 15 -6.07 -13.67 -6.59
CA GLU A 15 -5.16 -13.37 -5.48
C GLU A 15 -3.71 -13.33 -5.95
N LEU A 16 -2.94 -12.37 -5.44
CA LEU A 16 -1.52 -12.21 -5.72
C LEU A 16 -0.72 -12.31 -4.41
N ALA A 17 0.43 -12.98 -4.48
CA ALA A 17 1.34 -13.06 -3.35
C ALA A 17 1.82 -11.66 -2.93
N ARG A 18 2.00 -11.45 -1.63
CA ARG A 18 2.49 -10.18 -1.10
C ARG A 18 3.96 -9.99 -1.49
N VAL A 19 4.31 -8.75 -1.84
CA VAL A 19 5.70 -8.37 -2.07
C VAL A 19 6.39 -8.08 -0.74
N GLU A 20 7.58 -8.66 -0.59
CA GLU A 20 8.45 -8.43 0.56
C GLU A 20 9.70 -7.66 0.17
N LYS A 21 10.28 -6.97 1.14
CA LYS A 21 11.59 -6.35 1.01
C LYS A 21 12.37 -6.54 2.30
N ASN A 22 13.59 -7.08 2.18
CA ASN A 22 14.45 -7.44 3.31
C ASN A 22 13.74 -8.38 4.32
N GLY A 23 13.01 -9.38 3.82
CA GLY A 23 12.31 -10.38 4.65
C GLY A 23 11.09 -9.87 5.42
N VAL A 24 10.59 -8.68 5.07
CA VAL A 24 9.38 -8.11 5.68
C VAL A 24 8.45 -7.61 4.59
N ALA A 25 7.16 -7.92 4.71
CA ALA A 25 6.14 -7.39 3.81
C ALA A 25 6.17 -5.85 3.78
N ILE A 26 6.11 -5.29 2.57
CA ILE A 26 5.92 -3.84 2.42
C ILE A 26 4.52 -3.51 2.96
N SER A 27 4.43 -2.55 3.89
CA SER A 27 3.17 -2.18 4.55
C SER A 27 2.98 -0.66 4.61
N ALA A 28 1.74 -0.22 4.37
CA ALA A 28 1.40 1.19 4.39
C ALA A 28 1.51 1.81 5.79
N SER A 29 1.24 1.04 6.85
CA SER A 29 1.41 1.48 8.24
C SER A 29 2.88 1.81 8.55
N ARG A 30 3.83 0.99 8.07
CA ARG A 30 5.27 1.24 8.23
C ARG A 30 5.69 2.51 7.52
N VAL A 31 5.23 2.73 6.28
CA VAL A 31 5.53 3.96 5.52
C VAL A 31 5.00 5.19 6.25
N ARG A 32 3.75 5.16 6.76
CA ARG A 32 3.17 6.29 7.52
C ARG A 32 3.94 6.61 8.80
N LYS A 33 4.41 5.59 9.55
CA LYS A 33 5.25 5.80 10.73
C LYS A 33 6.56 6.51 10.36
N LEU A 34 7.29 5.98 9.39
CA LEU A 34 8.56 6.59 8.93
C LEU A 34 8.35 8.00 8.37
N TYR A 35 7.20 8.26 7.75
CA TYR A 35 6.84 9.60 7.26
C TYR A 35 6.69 10.60 8.41
N SER A 36 6.01 10.22 9.50
CA SER A 36 5.91 11.06 10.70
C SER A 36 7.28 11.34 11.35
N GLU A 37 8.24 10.43 11.17
CA GLU A 37 9.62 10.56 11.63
C GLU A 37 10.53 11.31 10.62
N ARG A 38 9.99 11.73 9.46
CA ARG A 38 10.73 12.29 8.30
C ARG A 38 11.94 11.44 7.88
N ASN A 39 11.86 10.12 8.06
CA ASN A 39 12.95 9.19 7.74
C ASN A 39 12.96 8.83 6.25
N TRP A 40 13.34 9.79 5.41
CA TRP A 40 13.37 9.65 3.95
C TRP A 40 14.24 8.49 3.44
N PRO A 41 15.43 8.22 3.99
CA PRO A 41 16.24 7.07 3.56
C PRO A 41 15.53 5.73 3.79
N ALA A 42 14.79 5.57 4.89
CA ALA A 42 14.04 4.34 5.13
C ALA A 42 12.82 4.23 4.20
N ILE A 43 12.15 5.35 3.90
CA ILE A 43 11.00 5.37 2.98
C ILE A 43 11.43 5.07 1.55
N SER A 44 12.56 5.58 1.08
CA SER A 44 13.06 5.33 -0.29
C SER A 44 13.28 3.85 -0.58
N ALA A 45 13.59 3.06 0.45
CA ALA A 45 13.68 1.62 0.34
C ALA A 45 12.31 0.96 0.17
N LEU A 46 11.20 1.54 0.62
CA LEU A 46 9.89 0.89 0.65
C LEU A 46 8.95 1.30 -0.49
N VAL A 47 9.19 2.44 -1.12
CA VAL A 47 8.28 3.00 -2.13
C VAL A 47 9.02 3.33 -3.43
N PRO A 48 8.33 3.34 -4.58
CA PRO A 48 8.91 3.84 -5.83
C PRO A 48 9.39 5.29 -5.71
N ALA A 49 10.39 5.67 -6.51
CA ALA A 49 10.98 7.00 -6.48
C ALA A 49 9.95 8.13 -6.69
N GLY A 50 8.96 7.93 -7.58
CA GLY A 50 7.88 8.89 -7.79
C GLY A 50 7.02 9.13 -6.53
N THR A 51 6.76 8.06 -5.77
CA THR A 51 6.04 8.15 -4.48
C THR A 51 6.89 8.87 -3.44
N LEU A 52 8.18 8.57 -3.34
CA LEU A 52 9.08 9.28 -2.42
C LEU A 52 9.09 10.79 -2.71
N ALA A 53 9.23 11.17 -3.98
CA ALA A 53 9.24 12.57 -4.38
C ALA A 53 7.91 13.26 -4.05
N TYR A 54 6.76 12.58 -4.23
CA TYR A 54 5.46 13.09 -3.81
C TYR A 54 5.40 13.34 -2.30
N LEU A 55 5.81 12.36 -1.50
CA LEU A 55 5.80 12.47 -0.05
C LEU A 55 6.68 13.64 0.43
N GLN A 56 7.89 13.79 -0.12
CA GLN A 56 8.79 14.89 0.23
C GLN A 56 8.22 16.28 -0.10
N ARG A 57 7.45 16.42 -1.18
CA ARG A 57 6.80 17.68 -1.55
C ARG A 57 5.65 18.09 -0.61
N HIS A 58 5.06 17.12 0.09
CA HIS A 58 3.88 17.33 0.95
C HIS A 58 4.16 17.11 2.44
N ALA A 59 5.44 17.11 2.83
CA ALA A 59 5.95 16.76 4.17
C ALA A 59 5.90 17.88 5.21
#